data_AF-A0A2N2QIQ5-F1
#
_entry.id   AF-A0A2N2QIQ5-F1
#
_cell.length_a   1.000
_cell.length_b   1.000
_cell.length_c   1.000
_cell.angle_alpha   90.00
_cell.angle_beta   90.00
_cell.angle_gamma   90.00
#
_symmetry.space_group_name_H-M   'P 1'
#
loop_
_entity.id
_entity.type
_entity.pdbx_description
1 polymer ?
#
loop_
_entity_poly.entity_id
_entity_poly.type
_entity_poly.pdbx_seq_one_letter_code
_entity_poly.pdbx_strand_id
1 'polypeptide(L)'
;MDSSYRTLLQGAYERYLDCLDEQPDEAPLPYDFAFLKNRKWYLLGEELISSDLNELTNLLNRWQFALVSWDSWNKVLAAYDEDNAWQIRYEFLDTLAHECLLRPSALRDTLTSVGTKAFHQAKLSIDSTYRDHLPDDPISPSDRPKHPKRQQKESHLHTLAKTWAGGDRLLAAIRTLDNQSYKDATADYRNRVNHTIGPRLGVGETCLVTRSVQQAKRLEKQPDGRFLLQPVPNKMSVDYGFGGTPPLDLVAAYQANLAQYRLARDCYALYSALLRRIVETIAPLPPAEATGEASAD
;
A
#
# COMPACT_ATOMS: atom_id res chain seq x y z
N MET A 1 -14.16 -9.04 33.91
CA MET A 1 -14.42 -7.69 33.37
C MET A 1 -15.42 -7.01 34.26
N ASP A 2 -15.17 -5.75 34.61
CA ASP A 2 -16.10 -4.91 35.35
C ASP A 2 -17.39 -4.70 34.54
N SER A 3 -18.53 -4.65 35.21
CA SER A 3 -19.84 -4.38 34.61
C SER A 3 -19.87 -3.01 33.92
N SER A 4 -19.12 -2.04 34.45
CA SER A 4 -18.96 -0.71 33.86
C SER A 4 -18.28 -0.76 32.48
N TYR A 5 -17.17 -1.49 32.37
CA TYR A 5 -16.41 -1.68 31.13
C TYR A 5 -17.26 -2.32 30.03
N ARG A 6 -18.00 -3.39 30.36
CA ARG A 6 -18.90 -4.03 29.39
C ARG A 6 -19.96 -3.06 28.88
N THR A 7 -20.56 -2.28 29.78
CA THR A 7 -21.61 -1.31 29.43
C THR A 7 -21.05 -0.22 28.51
N LEU A 8 -19.82 0.25 28.78
CA LEU A 8 -19.12 1.20 27.92
C LEU A 8 -18.95 0.67 26.50
N LEU A 9 -18.39 -0.54 26.35
CA LEU A 9 -18.12 -1.11 25.03
C LEU A 9 -19.40 -1.39 24.23
N GLN A 10 -20.46 -1.86 24.90
CA GLN A 10 -21.75 -2.10 24.25
C GLN A 10 -22.36 -0.80 23.73
N GLY A 11 -22.44 0.24 24.56
CA GLY A 11 -22.98 1.54 24.14
C GLY A 11 -22.15 2.22 23.06
N ALA A 12 -20.82 2.05 23.09
CA ALA A 12 -19.93 2.55 22.05
C ALA A 12 -20.16 1.84 20.70
N TYR A 13 -20.37 0.52 20.73
CA TYR A 13 -20.64 -0.25 19.52
C TYR A 13 -22.03 0.06 18.92
N GLU A 14 -23.05 0.25 19.74
CA GLU A 14 -24.38 0.69 19.26
C GLU A 14 -24.28 2.04 18.53
N ARG A 15 -23.57 3.01 19.14
CA ARG A 15 -23.31 4.31 18.48
C ARG A 15 -22.48 4.18 17.20
N TYR A 16 -21.55 3.22 17.17
CA TYR A 16 -20.79 2.92 15.95
C TYR A 16 -21.70 2.46 14.82
N LEU A 17 -22.70 1.62 15.11
CA LEU A 17 -23.68 1.18 14.10
C LEU A 17 -24.51 2.37 13.59
N ASP A 18 -24.96 3.25 14.49
CA ASP A 18 -25.67 4.48 14.08
C ASP A 18 -24.79 5.36 13.17
N CYS A 19 -23.51 5.55 13.54
CA CYS A 19 -22.56 6.32 12.74
C CYS A 19 -22.24 5.67 11.38
N LEU A 20 -22.31 4.33 11.31
CA LEU A 20 -22.05 3.56 10.10
C LEU A 20 -23.22 3.69 9.11
N ASP A 21 -24.46 3.71 9.60
CA ASP A 21 -25.67 3.89 8.78
C ASP A 21 -25.74 5.29 8.14
N GLU A 22 -25.06 6.28 8.72
CA GLU A 22 -24.95 7.65 8.17
C GLU A 22 -23.87 7.79 7.08
N GLN A 23 -23.04 6.76 6.86
CA GLN A 23 -21.94 6.85 5.90
C GLN A 23 -22.45 6.86 4.46
N PRO A 24 -21.82 7.65 3.56
CA PRO A 24 -22.22 7.67 2.17
C PRO A 24 -22.04 6.29 1.53
N ASP A 25 -23.04 5.88 0.74
CA ASP A 25 -23.02 4.63 0.01
C ASP A 25 -22.07 4.72 -1.19
N GLU A 26 -20.78 4.47 -0.96
CA GLU A 26 -19.81 4.29 -2.02
C GLU A 26 -19.74 2.80 -2.38
N ALA A 27 -20.27 2.45 -3.55
CA ALA A 27 -20.28 1.08 -4.03
C ALA A 27 -18.86 0.48 -4.08
N PRO A 28 -18.69 -0.79 -3.67
CA PRO A 28 -17.42 -1.49 -3.78
C PRO A 28 -17.01 -1.66 -5.25
N LEU A 29 -15.71 -1.82 -5.49
CA LEU A 29 -15.19 -2.11 -6.84
C LEU A 29 -15.75 -3.45 -7.34
N PRO A 30 -16.24 -3.50 -8.60
CA PRO A 30 -16.79 -4.72 -9.18
C PRO A 30 -15.69 -5.67 -9.66
N TYR A 31 -16.05 -6.95 -9.77
CA TYR A 31 -15.20 -8.01 -10.33
C TYR A 31 -15.47 -8.20 -11.83
N ASP A 32 -15.35 -7.13 -12.64
CA ASP A 32 -15.57 -7.16 -14.09
C ASP A 32 -14.29 -7.53 -14.86
N PHE A 33 -14.02 -8.83 -14.95
CA PHE A 33 -12.84 -9.38 -15.65
C PHE A 33 -13.19 -10.21 -16.88
N ALA A 34 -14.41 -10.08 -17.40
CA ALA A 34 -14.87 -10.81 -18.59
C ALA A 34 -13.99 -10.54 -19.82
N PHE A 35 -13.33 -9.37 -19.89
CA PHE A 35 -12.43 -9.01 -20.98
C PHE A 35 -11.19 -9.90 -21.10
N LEU A 36 -10.83 -10.67 -20.07
CA LEU A 36 -9.72 -11.64 -20.11
C LEU A 36 -10.05 -12.90 -20.91
N LYS A 37 -11.34 -13.24 -21.05
CA LYS A 37 -11.81 -14.49 -21.63
C LYS A 37 -11.61 -14.54 -23.15
N ASN A 38 -11.57 -15.77 -23.68
CA ASN A 38 -11.53 -16.05 -25.11
C ASN A 38 -10.30 -15.48 -25.83
N ARG A 39 -9.16 -15.45 -25.15
CA ARG A 39 -7.87 -14.98 -25.68
C ARG A 39 -6.84 -16.10 -25.66
N LYS A 40 -5.93 -16.09 -26.63
CA LYS A 40 -4.79 -17.01 -26.74
C LYS A 40 -3.68 -16.61 -25.77
N TRP A 41 -3.96 -16.74 -24.49
CA TRP A 41 -2.95 -16.54 -23.45
C TRP A 41 -1.81 -17.56 -23.58
N TYR A 42 -0.60 -17.11 -23.28
CA TYR A 42 0.51 -18.02 -23.03
C TYR A 42 0.27 -18.78 -21.72
N LEU A 43 0.29 -20.11 -21.78
CA LEU A 43 0.04 -21.00 -20.64
C LEU A 43 -1.21 -20.58 -19.83
N LEU A 44 -1.06 -20.40 -18.51
CA LEU A 44 -2.12 -20.07 -17.55
C LEU A 44 -2.26 -18.55 -17.34
N GLY A 45 -2.00 -17.75 -18.38
CA GLY A 45 -2.02 -16.29 -18.29
C GLY A 45 -3.38 -15.72 -17.84
N GLU A 46 -4.48 -16.31 -18.30
CA GLU A 46 -5.83 -15.89 -17.92
C GLU A 46 -6.09 -16.08 -16.42
N GLU A 47 -5.78 -17.27 -15.90
CA GLU A 47 -6.01 -17.64 -14.51
C GLU A 47 -5.12 -16.82 -13.57
N LEU A 48 -3.84 -16.64 -13.95
CA LEU A 48 -2.89 -15.82 -13.18
C LEU A 48 -3.41 -14.39 -13.02
N ILE A 49 -3.79 -13.76 -14.13
CA ILE A 49 -4.20 -12.34 -14.13
C ILE A 49 -5.57 -12.18 -13.47
N SER A 50 -6.50 -13.10 -13.70
CA SER A 50 -7.81 -13.09 -13.03
C SER A 50 -7.66 -13.20 -11.51
N SER A 51 -6.80 -14.09 -11.03
CA SER A 51 -6.51 -14.25 -9.60
C SER A 51 -5.89 -12.98 -9.00
N ASP A 52 -4.90 -12.39 -9.68
CA ASP A 52 -4.23 -11.17 -9.21
C ASP A 52 -5.20 -9.97 -9.18
N LEU A 53 -6.11 -9.84 -10.16
CA LEU A 53 -7.15 -8.81 -10.19
C LEU A 53 -8.19 -8.98 -9.08
N ASN A 54 -8.61 -10.23 -8.82
CA ASN A 54 -9.50 -10.54 -7.70
C ASN A 54 -8.87 -10.07 -6.38
N GLU A 55 -7.60 -10.41 -6.13
CA GLU A 55 -6.93 -10.03 -4.89
C GLU A 55 -6.72 -8.52 -4.78
N LEU A 56 -6.33 -7.86 -5.87
CA LEU A 56 -6.19 -6.40 -5.88
C LEU A 56 -7.52 -5.69 -5.58
N THR A 57 -8.63 -6.21 -6.11
CA THR A 57 -9.98 -5.71 -5.87
C THR A 57 -10.41 -5.95 -4.42
N ASN A 58 -10.14 -7.15 -3.88
CA ASN A 58 -10.37 -7.48 -2.47
C ASN A 58 -9.63 -6.52 -1.53
N LEU A 59 -8.35 -6.23 -1.81
CA LEU A 59 -7.52 -5.34 -1.01
C LEU A 59 -8.07 -3.92 -0.98
N LEU A 60 -8.51 -3.39 -2.12
CA LEU A 60 -9.10 -2.04 -2.21
C LEU A 60 -10.47 -1.98 -1.52
N ASN A 61 -11.34 -2.97 -1.74
CA ASN A 61 -12.65 -3.02 -1.08
C ASN A 61 -12.48 -3.15 0.45
N ARG A 62 -11.58 -4.01 0.93
CA ARG A 62 -11.29 -4.10 2.37
C ARG A 62 -10.78 -2.79 2.95
N TRP A 63 -9.89 -2.11 2.24
CA TRP A 63 -9.37 -0.82 2.69
C TRP A 63 -10.47 0.25 2.74
N GLN A 64 -11.39 0.26 1.77
CA GLN A 64 -12.58 1.13 1.79
C GLN A 64 -13.41 0.91 3.06
N PHE A 65 -13.82 -0.33 3.32
CA PHE A 65 -14.62 -0.65 4.50
C PHE A 65 -13.90 -0.30 5.79
N ALA A 66 -12.59 -0.53 5.85
CA ALA A 66 -11.78 -0.18 7.01
C ALA A 66 -11.73 1.34 7.24
N LEU A 67 -11.66 2.15 6.18
CA LEU A 67 -11.71 3.61 6.28
C LEU A 67 -13.09 4.12 6.73
N VAL A 68 -14.18 3.55 6.20
CA VAL A 68 -15.55 3.87 6.64
C VAL A 68 -15.74 3.55 8.12
N SER A 69 -15.24 2.39 8.55
CA SER A 69 -15.26 1.99 9.96
C SER A 69 -14.39 2.91 10.83
N TRP A 70 -13.19 3.29 10.37
CA TRP A 70 -12.33 4.24 11.09
C TRP A 70 -13.04 5.59 11.26
N ASP A 71 -13.60 6.18 10.21
CA ASP A 71 -14.33 7.44 10.32
C ASP A 71 -15.48 7.37 11.33
N SER A 72 -16.24 6.29 11.29
CA SER A 72 -17.35 6.06 12.23
C SER A 72 -16.84 5.97 13.67
N TRP A 73 -15.73 5.27 13.92
CA TRP A 73 -15.09 5.25 15.23
C TRP A 73 -14.55 6.62 15.66
N ASN A 74 -14.00 7.43 14.76
CA ASN A 74 -13.59 8.79 15.10
C ASN A 74 -14.78 9.63 15.62
N LYS A 75 -15.96 9.49 15.00
CA LYS A 75 -17.21 10.14 15.47
C LYS A 75 -17.63 9.64 16.85
N VAL A 76 -17.60 8.32 17.08
CA VAL A 76 -17.92 7.74 18.39
C VAL A 76 -16.98 8.25 19.46
N LEU A 77 -15.66 8.21 19.23
CA LEU A 77 -14.64 8.64 20.19
C LEU A 77 -14.79 10.12 20.58
N ALA A 78 -15.21 10.99 19.65
CA ALA A 78 -15.44 12.41 19.93
C ALA A 78 -16.61 12.66 20.92
N ALA A 79 -17.47 11.66 21.14
CA ALA A 79 -18.62 11.76 22.05
C ALA A 79 -18.35 11.23 23.47
N TYR A 80 -17.12 10.79 23.77
CA TYR A 80 -16.70 10.30 25.08
C TYR A 80 -15.58 11.16 25.66
N ASP A 81 -15.45 11.19 26.98
CA ASP A 81 -14.28 11.74 27.67
C ASP A 81 -13.01 10.96 27.35
N GLU A 82 -11.85 11.53 27.71
CA GLU A 82 -10.54 11.00 27.35
C GLU A 82 -10.31 9.56 27.83
N ASP A 83 -10.71 9.23 29.07
CA ASP A 83 -10.49 7.91 29.67
C ASP A 83 -11.35 6.85 28.98
N ASN A 84 -12.63 7.15 28.74
CA ASN A 84 -13.54 6.24 28.04
C ASN A 84 -13.16 6.10 26.56
N ALA A 85 -12.80 7.20 25.89
CA ALA A 85 -12.34 7.19 24.50
C ALA A 85 -11.03 6.38 24.37
N TRP A 86 -10.14 6.43 25.36
CA TRP A 86 -8.94 5.60 25.39
C TRP A 86 -9.26 4.11 25.35
N GLN A 87 -10.19 3.66 26.20
CA GLN A 87 -10.61 2.26 26.28
C GLN A 87 -11.27 1.78 24.98
N ILE A 88 -12.22 2.57 24.45
CA ILE A 88 -12.93 2.27 23.20
C ILE A 88 -11.94 2.19 22.03
N ARG A 89 -11.01 3.15 21.93
CA ARG A 89 -10.00 3.17 20.87
C ARG A 89 -9.12 1.93 20.90
N TYR A 90 -8.63 1.58 22.08
CA TYR A 90 -7.77 0.42 22.26
C TYR A 90 -8.47 -0.88 21.82
N GLU A 91 -9.74 -1.04 22.19
CA GLU A 91 -10.52 -2.23 21.86
C GLU A 91 -10.88 -2.31 20.37
N PHE A 92 -11.31 -1.20 19.76
CA PHE A 92 -11.97 -1.24 18.44
C PHE A 92 -11.18 -0.60 17.30
N LEU A 93 -10.36 0.43 17.56
CA LEU A 93 -9.80 1.27 16.50
C LEU A 93 -8.31 1.02 16.24
N ASP A 94 -7.50 0.78 17.27
CA ASP A 94 -6.04 0.75 17.10
C ASP A 94 -5.57 -0.28 16.06
N THR A 95 -6.14 -1.49 16.09
CA THR A 95 -5.81 -2.55 15.12
C THR A 95 -6.27 -2.19 13.70
N LEU A 96 -7.47 -1.62 13.58
CA LEU A 96 -8.04 -1.20 12.31
C LEU A 96 -7.23 -0.07 11.65
N ALA A 97 -6.89 0.95 12.44
CA ALA A 97 -6.07 2.07 12.00
C ALA A 97 -4.65 1.63 11.66
N HIS A 98 -4.06 0.72 12.46
CA HIS A 98 -2.77 0.11 12.16
C HIS A 98 -2.78 -0.58 10.79
N GLU A 99 -3.78 -1.41 10.50
CA GLU A 99 -3.93 -2.06 9.21
C GLU A 99 -3.97 -1.03 8.08
N CYS A 100 -4.83 -0.02 8.18
CA CYS A 100 -4.97 1.05 7.20
C CYS A 100 -3.65 1.78 6.95
N LEU A 101 -2.90 2.10 8.00
CA LEU A 101 -1.63 2.84 7.90
C LEU A 101 -0.54 2.06 7.13
N LEU A 102 -0.63 0.73 7.07
CA LEU A 102 0.26 -0.12 6.28
C LEU A 102 -0.14 -0.25 4.81
N ARG A 103 -1.44 -0.01 4.49
CA ARG A 103 -2.00 -0.26 3.15
C ARG A 103 -1.33 0.51 2.01
N PRO A 104 -1.00 1.82 2.10
CA PRO A 104 -0.42 2.55 0.97
C PRO A 104 0.87 1.92 0.44
N SER A 105 1.78 1.57 1.35
CA SER A 105 3.04 0.90 1.00
C SER A 105 2.78 -0.48 0.40
N ALA A 106 1.87 -1.26 0.98
CA ALA A 106 1.56 -2.61 0.49
C ALA A 106 0.93 -2.57 -0.90
N LEU A 107 -0.05 -1.69 -1.14
CA LEU A 107 -0.73 -1.54 -2.42
C LEU A 107 0.22 -1.08 -3.53
N ARG A 108 1.17 -0.19 -3.24
CA ARG A 108 2.21 0.19 -4.19
C ARG A 108 3.03 -1.02 -4.66
N ASP A 109 3.47 -1.86 -3.72
CA ASP A 109 4.25 -3.06 -4.02
C ASP A 109 3.39 -4.12 -4.75
N THR A 110 2.13 -4.29 -4.34
CA THR A 110 1.17 -5.21 -4.99
C THR A 110 0.86 -4.79 -6.43
N LEU A 111 0.49 -3.52 -6.67
CA LEU A 111 0.25 -2.99 -8.03
C LEU A 111 1.49 -3.16 -8.91
N THR A 112 2.67 -2.93 -8.36
CA THR A 112 3.93 -3.14 -9.08
C THR A 112 4.10 -4.59 -9.51
N SER A 113 3.85 -5.54 -8.59
CA SER A 113 3.96 -6.97 -8.86
C SER A 113 2.92 -7.47 -9.86
N VAL A 114 1.65 -7.13 -9.64
CA VAL A 114 0.52 -7.51 -10.49
C VAL A 114 0.68 -6.94 -11.90
N GLY A 115 1.08 -5.67 -12.03
CA GLY A 115 1.38 -5.06 -13.32
C GLY A 115 2.54 -5.75 -14.04
N THR A 116 3.61 -6.10 -13.32
CA THR A 116 4.77 -6.80 -13.89
C THR A 116 4.37 -8.14 -14.47
N LYS A 117 3.64 -8.96 -13.69
CA LYS A 117 3.18 -10.28 -14.14
C LYS A 117 2.22 -10.18 -15.33
N ALA A 118 1.23 -9.29 -15.27
CA ALA A 118 0.23 -9.14 -16.33
C ALA A 118 0.86 -8.68 -17.65
N PHE A 119 1.75 -7.69 -17.62
CA PHE A 119 2.41 -7.20 -18.83
C PHE A 119 3.43 -8.20 -19.37
N HIS A 120 4.09 -8.96 -18.50
CA HIS A 120 4.96 -10.06 -18.91
C HIS A 120 4.17 -11.15 -19.64
N GLN A 121 3.06 -11.64 -19.05
CA GLN A 121 2.19 -12.65 -19.67
C GLN A 121 1.57 -12.17 -20.97
N ALA A 122 1.10 -10.92 -21.02
CA ALA A 122 0.59 -10.35 -22.26
C ALA A 122 1.67 -10.34 -23.35
N LYS A 123 2.89 -9.95 -23.03
CA LYS A 123 4.00 -9.94 -23.99
C LYS A 123 4.34 -11.34 -24.49
N LEU A 124 4.37 -12.35 -23.62
CA LEU A 124 4.52 -13.76 -24.01
C LEU A 124 3.41 -14.25 -24.94
N SER A 125 2.20 -13.71 -24.77
CA SER A 125 1.04 -14.07 -25.59
C SER A 125 1.02 -13.39 -26.97
N ILE A 126 1.83 -12.35 -27.17
CA ILE A 126 1.81 -11.50 -28.38
C ILE A 126 3.09 -11.67 -29.21
N ASP A 127 4.24 -11.83 -28.56
CA ASP A 127 5.55 -11.88 -29.19
C ASP A 127 6.21 -13.24 -28.94
N SER A 128 6.21 -14.11 -29.96
CA SER A 128 6.83 -15.44 -29.89
C SER A 128 8.35 -15.43 -29.73
N THR A 129 9.00 -14.28 -29.96
CA THR A 129 10.45 -14.11 -29.73
C THR A 129 10.75 -13.64 -28.31
N TYR A 130 9.73 -13.21 -27.56
CA TYR A 130 9.90 -12.78 -26.18
C TYR A 130 10.14 -13.97 -25.26
N ARG A 131 11.22 -13.88 -24.47
CA ARG A 131 11.61 -14.94 -23.54
C ARG A 131 10.81 -14.85 -22.24
N ASP A 132 10.33 -16.00 -21.78
CA ASP A 132 9.73 -16.21 -20.46
C ASP A 132 10.82 -16.17 -19.37
N HIS A 133 11.26 -14.96 -19.04
CA HIS A 133 12.28 -14.69 -18.04
C HIS A 133 12.22 -13.22 -17.57
N LEU A 134 12.10 -13.01 -16.27
CA LEU A 134 12.24 -11.72 -15.61
C LEU A 134 13.66 -11.52 -15.05
N PRO A 135 14.16 -10.27 -14.92
CA PRO A 135 15.55 -10.03 -14.51
C PRO A 135 15.97 -10.61 -13.14
N ASP A 136 15.00 -10.83 -12.26
CA ASP A 136 15.23 -11.37 -10.92
C ASP A 136 15.12 -12.89 -10.84
N ASP A 137 14.76 -13.56 -11.94
CA ASP A 137 14.63 -15.00 -11.97
C ASP A 137 15.99 -15.68 -11.77
N PRO A 138 16.03 -16.83 -11.08
CA PRO A 138 17.23 -17.64 -10.99
C PRO A 138 17.61 -18.16 -12.39
N ILE A 139 18.89 -18.08 -12.74
CA ILE A 139 19.40 -18.54 -14.03
C ILE A 139 19.87 -20.00 -13.91
N SER A 140 20.44 -20.34 -12.75
CA SER A 140 20.87 -21.69 -12.39
C SER A 140 19.99 -22.29 -11.29
N PRO A 141 19.79 -23.62 -11.25
CA PRO A 141 19.13 -24.30 -10.12
C PRO A 141 19.80 -24.04 -8.76
N SER A 142 21.08 -23.63 -8.76
CA SER A 142 21.82 -23.25 -7.55
C SER A 142 21.55 -21.82 -7.08
N ASP A 143 20.93 -20.99 -7.93
CA ASP A 143 20.69 -19.60 -7.62
C ASP A 143 19.58 -19.47 -6.58
N ARG A 144 19.80 -18.62 -5.59
CA ARG A 144 18.76 -18.29 -4.62
C ARG A 144 17.80 -17.26 -5.23
N PRO A 145 16.49 -17.33 -4.91
CA PRO A 145 15.55 -16.29 -5.28
C PRO A 145 16.05 -14.91 -4.84
N LYS A 146 16.05 -13.94 -5.75
CA LYS A 146 16.41 -12.56 -5.44
C LYS A 146 15.23 -11.87 -4.76
N HIS A 147 15.54 -11.02 -3.79
CA HIS A 147 14.56 -10.14 -3.13
C HIS A 147 14.83 -8.69 -3.53
N PRO A 148 14.39 -8.26 -4.73
CA PRO A 148 14.65 -6.92 -5.23
C PRO A 148 14.03 -5.85 -4.34
N LYS A 149 14.74 -4.72 -4.20
CA LYS A 149 14.20 -3.52 -3.55
C LYS A 149 13.07 -2.93 -4.41
N ARG A 150 12.17 -2.15 -3.80
CA ARG A 150 11.04 -1.50 -4.49
C ARG A 150 11.44 -0.79 -5.78
N GLN A 151 12.52 0.00 -5.74
CA GLN A 151 13.02 0.72 -6.92
C GLN A 151 13.39 -0.21 -8.09
N GLN A 152 13.93 -1.40 -7.79
CA GLN A 152 14.26 -2.40 -8.80
C GLN A 152 12.98 -3.03 -9.38
N LYS A 153 12.01 -3.39 -8.51
CA LYS A 153 10.69 -3.89 -8.94
C LYS A 153 9.97 -2.89 -9.85
N GLU A 154 9.97 -1.61 -9.49
CA GLU A 154 9.39 -0.54 -10.31
C GLU A 154 10.14 -0.34 -11.63
N SER A 155 11.47 -0.52 -11.65
CA SER A 155 12.25 -0.48 -12.88
C SER A 155 11.92 -1.66 -13.81
N HIS A 156 11.66 -2.84 -13.26
CA HIS A 156 11.21 -4.01 -14.02
C HIS A 156 9.82 -3.77 -14.61
N LEU A 157 8.88 -3.28 -13.80
CA LEU A 157 7.57 -2.84 -14.30
C LEU A 157 7.73 -1.79 -15.39
N HIS A 158 8.57 -0.77 -15.20
CA HIS A 158 8.75 0.30 -16.19
C HIS A 158 9.22 -0.24 -17.54
N THR A 159 10.17 -1.19 -17.50
CA THR A 159 10.72 -1.81 -18.71
C THR A 159 9.65 -2.55 -19.52
N LEU A 160 8.69 -3.18 -18.84
CA LEU A 160 7.54 -3.84 -19.46
C LEU A 160 6.44 -2.85 -19.86
N ALA A 161 6.16 -1.87 -19.01
CA ALA A 161 5.06 -0.93 -19.19
C ALA A 161 5.31 0.06 -20.34
N LYS A 162 6.56 0.48 -20.55
CA LYS A 162 6.93 1.48 -21.58
C LYS A 162 6.62 1.05 -23.01
N THR A 163 6.39 -0.24 -23.26
CA THR A 163 5.98 -0.74 -24.59
C THR A 163 4.52 -0.41 -24.90
N TRP A 164 3.74 -0.02 -23.89
CA TRP A 164 2.31 0.20 -24.01
C TRP A 164 1.95 1.68 -23.83
N ALA A 165 1.05 2.19 -24.68
CA ALA A 165 0.56 3.56 -24.57
C ALA A 165 -0.15 3.78 -23.23
N GLY A 166 0.43 4.63 -22.37
CA GLY A 166 -0.05 4.90 -21.01
C GLY A 166 0.68 4.14 -19.90
N GLY A 167 1.68 3.32 -20.22
CA GLY A 167 2.51 2.63 -19.22
C GLY A 167 3.26 3.59 -18.29
N ASP A 168 3.83 4.68 -18.83
CA ASP A 168 4.49 5.71 -18.01
C ASP A 168 3.52 6.42 -17.07
N ARG A 169 2.28 6.66 -17.53
CA ARG A 169 1.22 7.26 -16.70
C ARG A 169 0.84 6.34 -15.54
N LEU A 170 0.71 5.04 -15.78
CA LEU A 170 0.44 4.06 -14.72
C LEU A 170 1.59 4.04 -13.71
N LEU A 171 2.84 3.97 -14.17
CA LEU A 171 4.00 3.94 -13.28
C LEU A 171 4.11 5.22 -12.44
N ALA A 172 3.88 6.38 -13.06
CA ALA A 172 3.83 7.65 -12.34
C ALA A 172 2.76 7.63 -11.24
N ALA A 173 1.56 7.12 -11.54
CA ALA A 173 0.48 6.99 -10.57
C ALA A 173 0.87 6.05 -9.41
N ILE A 174 1.40 4.85 -9.69
CA ILE A 174 1.87 3.92 -8.65
C ILE A 174 2.91 4.58 -7.73
N ARG A 175 3.81 5.40 -8.28
CA ARG A 175 4.85 6.10 -7.51
C ARG A 175 4.31 7.20 -6.59
N THR A 176 3.07 7.66 -6.80
CA THR A 176 2.40 8.62 -5.90
C THR A 176 1.87 7.98 -4.62
N LEU A 177 1.76 6.64 -4.57
CA LEU A 177 1.40 5.91 -3.36
C LEU A 177 2.57 5.86 -2.39
N ASP A 178 2.29 5.89 -1.09
CA ASP A 178 3.32 5.90 -0.03
C ASP A 178 4.38 7.01 -0.28
N ASN A 179 3.90 8.18 -0.72
CA ASN A 179 4.74 9.33 -1.05
C ASN A 179 5.27 10.01 0.23
N GLN A 180 6.23 10.93 0.04
CA GLN A 180 6.87 11.61 1.16
C GLN A 180 5.87 12.41 2.00
N SER A 181 4.91 13.10 1.37
CA SER A 181 3.88 13.86 2.10
C SER A 181 3.04 12.97 3.02
N TYR A 182 2.66 11.76 2.57
CA TYR A 182 1.97 10.80 3.42
C TYR A 182 2.84 10.30 4.57
N LYS A 183 4.12 10.04 4.31
CA LYS A 183 5.08 9.64 5.37
C LYS A 183 5.24 10.74 6.40
N ASP A 184 5.39 11.98 5.97
CA ASP A 184 5.52 13.12 6.89
C ASP A 184 4.26 13.28 7.74
N ALA A 185 3.08 13.19 7.12
CA ALA A 185 1.79 13.27 7.79
C ALA A 185 1.53 12.12 8.79
N THR A 186 2.19 10.97 8.60
CA THR A 186 2.03 9.78 9.46
C THR A 186 3.29 9.47 10.27
N ALA A 187 4.23 10.42 10.39
CA ALA A 187 5.51 10.25 11.05
C ALA A 187 6.28 8.98 10.63
N ASP A 188 6.18 8.62 9.35
CA ASP A 188 6.77 7.44 8.72
C ASP A 188 6.32 6.13 9.42
N TYR A 189 5.04 6.08 9.82
CA TYR A 189 4.44 5.05 10.66
C TYR A 189 4.87 3.64 10.26
N ARG A 190 4.62 3.25 9.00
CA ARG A 190 4.90 1.90 8.47
C ARG A 190 6.37 1.51 8.64
N ASN A 191 7.29 2.43 8.38
CA ASN A 191 8.71 2.15 8.51
C ASN A 191 9.09 1.99 9.99
N ARG A 192 8.61 2.90 10.84
CA ARG A 192 8.96 2.89 12.26
C ARG A 192 8.39 1.70 13.03
N VAL A 193 7.14 1.31 12.79
CA VAL A 193 6.54 0.15 13.47
C VAL A 193 7.16 -1.18 13.07
N ASN A 194 7.71 -1.28 11.85
CA ASN A 194 8.32 -2.51 11.35
C ASN A 194 9.83 -2.63 11.67
N HIS A 195 10.51 -1.51 11.91
CA HIS A 195 11.96 -1.50 12.08
C HIS A 195 12.44 -0.96 13.43
N THR A 196 11.58 -0.26 14.18
CA THR A 196 11.90 0.39 15.46
C THR A 196 10.65 0.45 16.36
N ILE A 197 10.34 1.61 16.95
CA ILE A 197 9.12 1.88 17.70
C ILE A 197 8.38 3.01 16.96
N GLY A 198 7.17 2.75 16.48
CA GLY A 198 6.33 3.76 15.83
C GLY A 198 5.66 4.72 16.82
N PRO A 199 5.05 5.81 16.33
CA PRO A 199 4.17 6.63 17.16
C PRO A 199 2.96 5.81 17.60
N ARG A 200 2.39 6.16 18.76
CA ARG A 200 1.08 5.63 19.18
C ARG A 200 -0.04 6.32 18.40
N LEU A 201 -1.25 5.78 18.51
CA LEU A 201 -2.44 6.33 17.89
C LEU A 201 -3.24 7.11 18.93
N GLY A 202 -3.42 8.41 18.72
CA GLY A 202 -4.16 9.32 19.59
C GLY A 202 -3.41 9.75 20.86
N VAL A 203 -2.80 8.83 21.61
CA VAL A 203 -2.16 9.16 22.91
C VAL A 203 -0.82 8.46 23.11
N GLY A 204 0.09 9.12 23.83
CA GLY A 204 1.34 8.54 24.32
C GLY A 204 2.53 8.79 23.40
N GLU A 205 3.59 9.35 23.97
CA GLU A 205 4.86 9.55 23.26
C GLU A 205 5.69 8.27 23.23
N THR A 206 6.42 8.06 22.14
CA THR A 206 7.43 6.99 22.02
C THR A 206 8.82 7.58 21.83
N CYS A 207 9.87 6.78 22.02
CA CYS A 207 11.26 7.19 21.73
C CYS A 207 11.72 8.50 22.43
N LEU A 208 11.29 8.74 23.69
CA LEU A 208 11.53 9.98 24.44
C LEU A 208 12.98 10.47 24.36
N VAL A 209 13.93 9.54 24.39
CA VAL A 209 15.36 9.78 24.15
C VAL A 209 15.72 9.30 22.75
N THR A 210 16.25 10.20 21.94
CA THR A 210 16.75 9.92 20.59
C THR A 210 18.27 9.86 20.61
N ARG A 211 18.83 8.93 19.82
CA ARG A 211 20.27 8.77 19.62
C ARG A 211 20.59 9.12 18.18
N SER A 212 21.45 10.10 17.97
CA SER A 212 21.97 10.43 16.64
C SER A 212 23.48 10.18 16.57
N VAL A 213 23.94 9.69 15.43
CA VAL A 213 25.37 9.50 15.15
C VAL A 213 25.76 10.57 14.14
N GLN A 214 26.55 11.55 14.59
CA GLN A 214 26.93 12.70 13.78
C GLN A 214 28.45 12.75 13.64
N GLN A 215 28.95 13.54 12.69
CA GLN A 215 30.38 13.78 12.60
C GLN A 215 30.87 14.51 13.86
N ALA A 216 31.90 13.96 14.52
CA ALA A 216 32.46 14.56 15.72
C ALA A 216 32.98 15.96 15.40
N LYS A 217 32.71 16.92 16.29
CA LYS A 217 33.20 18.30 16.17
C LYS A 217 34.19 18.59 17.30
N ARG A 218 35.23 19.38 17.01
CA ARG A 218 36.16 19.91 18.02
C ARG A 218 36.15 21.44 17.99
N LEU A 219 36.33 22.06 19.14
CA LEU A 219 36.49 23.51 19.23
C LEU A 219 37.88 23.90 18.73
N GLU A 220 37.94 24.76 17.72
CA GLU A 220 39.18 25.35 17.22
C GLU A 220 39.18 26.86 17.40
N LYS A 221 40.24 27.36 18.02
CA LYS A 221 40.47 28.79 18.21
C LYS A 221 40.82 29.44 16.87
N GLN A 222 40.10 30.48 16.51
CA GLN A 222 40.26 31.29 15.32
C GLN A 222 41.32 32.38 15.54
N PRO A 223 41.89 32.96 14.46
CA PRO A 223 42.87 34.06 14.56
C PRO A 223 42.35 35.29 15.30
N ASP A 224 41.03 35.53 15.27
CA ASP A 224 40.35 36.62 15.97
C ASP A 224 40.03 36.32 17.45
N GLY A 225 40.46 35.16 17.96
CA GLY A 225 40.25 34.72 19.34
C GLY A 225 38.92 34.00 19.60
N ARG A 226 38.00 33.93 18.63
CA ARG A 226 36.74 33.17 18.76
C ARG A 226 37.01 31.67 18.66
N PHE A 227 36.06 30.85 19.11
CA PHE A 227 36.11 29.40 18.92
C PHE A 227 34.98 28.97 17.98
N LEU A 228 35.30 28.10 17.03
CA LEU A 228 34.32 27.49 16.12
C LEU A 228 34.40 25.97 16.23
N LEU A 229 33.24 25.32 16.10
CA LEU A 229 33.17 23.87 15.99
C LEU A 229 33.59 23.43 14.59
N GLN A 230 34.71 22.73 14.48
CA GLN A 230 35.17 22.13 13.23
C GLN A 230 34.96 20.62 13.21
N PRO A 231 34.50 20.04 12.09
CA PRO A 231 34.35 18.60 11.94
C PRO A 231 35.72 17.90 12.02
N VAL A 232 35.77 16.80 12.75
CA VAL A 232 36.93 15.91 12.80
C VAL A 232 36.78 14.89 11.66
N PRO A 233 37.72 14.84 10.70
CA PRO A 233 37.67 13.87 9.61
C PRO A 233 37.63 12.43 10.15
N ASN A 234 36.81 11.58 9.53
CA ASN A 234 36.70 10.15 9.83
C ASN A 234 36.38 9.80 11.30
N LYS A 235 35.80 10.73 12.06
CA LYS A 235 35.38 10.50 13.45
C LYS A 235 33.91 10.82 13.62
N MET A 236 33.15 9.87 14.15
CA MET A 236 31.75 10.05 14.54
C MET A 236 31.64 10.24 16.05
N SER A 237 30.68 11.05 16.49
CA SER A 237 30.23 11.14 17.88
C SER A 237 28.79 10.68 18.00
N VAL A 238 28.41 10.32 19.22
CA VAL A 238 27.04 9.94 19.56
C VAL A 238 26.46 11.07 20.38
N ASP A 239 25.34 11.61 19.91
CA ASP A 239 24.61 12.66 20.60
C ASP A 239 23.24 12.13 21.02
N TYR A 240 22.83 12.46 22.24
CA TYR A 240 21.52 12.12 22.77
C TYR A 240 20.68 13.38 22.91
N GLY A 241 19.41 13.31 22.51
CA GLY A 241 18.46 14.41 22.63
C GLY A 241 17.12 13.93 23.17
N PHE A 242 16.43 14.82 23.88
CA PHE A 242 15.01 14.65 24.19
C PHE A 242 14.17 15.17 23.03
N GLY A 243 13.05 14.51 22.75
CA GLY A 243 12.14 14.96 21.70
C GLY A 243 11.07 13.96 21.29
N GLY A 244 11.25 12.68 21.61
CA GLY A 244 10.20 11.68 21.42
C GLY A 244 9.70 11.55 19.99
N THR A 245 8.60 10.83 19.85
CA THR A 245 7.71 10.88 18.70
C THR A 245 6.31 11.01 19.28
N PRO A 246 5.60 12.12 19.00
CA PRO A 246 4.25 12.32 19.51
C PRO A 246 3.30 11.27 18.93
N PRO A 247 2.16 11.02 19.60
CA PRO A 247 1.13 10.18 19.01
C PRO A 247 0.58 10.82 17.73
N LEU A 248 0.14 9.97 16.80
CA LEU A 248 -0.57 10.44 15.62
C LEU A 248 -1.95 10.94 16.00
N ASP A 249 -2.31 12.11 15.49
CA ASP A 249 -3.69 12.56 15.48
C ASP A 249 -4.52 11.62 14.59
N LEU A 250 -5.56 11.02 15.16
CA LEU A 250 -6.35 9.98 14.49
C LEU A 250 -7.13 10.52 13.29
N VAL A 251 -7.61 11.77 13.38
CA VAL A 251 -8.40 12.39 12.32
C VAL A 251 -7.48 12.79 11.18
N ALA A 252 -6.34 13.42 11.46
CA ALA A 252 -5.34 13.77 10.47
C ALA A 252 -4.75 12.53 9.79
N ALA A 253 -4.44 11.48 10.55
CA ALA A 253 -3.95 10.21 10.02
C ALA A 253 -5.00 9.54 9.12
N TYR A 254 -6.28 9.54 9.53
CA TYR A 254 -7.39 9.09 8.70
C TYR A 254 -7.48 9.86 7.38
N GLN A 255 -7.45 11.20 7.42
CA GLN A 255 -7.54 12.03 6.21
C GLN A 255 -6.36 11.78 5.25
N ALA A 256 -5.15 11.64 5.79
CA ALA A 256 -3.98 11.28 4.99
C ALA A 256 -4.13 9.90 4.35
N ASN A 257 -4.71 8.93 5.06
CA ASN A 257 -4.93 7.58 4.58
C ASN A 257 -6.06 7.51 3.53
N LEU A 258 -7.15 8.25 3.73
CA LEU A 258 -8.22 8.41 2.75
C LEU A 258 -7.71 9.02 1.43
N ALA A 259 -6.81 9.99 1.50
CA ALA A 259 -6.15 10.53 0.31
C ALA A 259 -5.32 9.47 -0.44
N GLN A 260 -4.58 8.61 0.29
CA GLN A 260 -3.86 7.49 -0.33
C GLN A 260 -4.78 6.46 -0.95
N TYR A 261 -5.93 6.17 -0.32
CA TYR A 261 -6.94 5.28 -0.87
C TYR A 261 -7.50 5.79 -2.19
N ARG A 262 -7.80 7.09 -2.29
CA ARG A 262 -8.25 7.73 -3.54
C ARG A 262 -7.20 7.59 -4.64
N LEU A 263 -5.93 7.89 -4.33
CA LEU A 263 -4.83 7.67 -5.27
C LEU A 263 -4.73 6.19 -5.71
N ALA A 264 -4.97 5.25 -4.79
CA ALA A 264 -4.92 3.82 -5.10
C ALA A 264 -6.08 3.38 -6.01
N ARG A 265 -7.29 3.92 -5.81
CA ARG A 265 -8.43 3.72 -6.72
C ARG A 265 -8.13 4.27 -8.12
N ASP A 266 -7.55 5.46 -8.21
CA ASP A 266 -7.16 6.06 -9.49
C ASP A 266 -6.09 5.21 -10.21
N CYS A 267 -5.10 4.70 -9.45
CA CYS A 267 -4.10 3.77 -9.97
C CYS A 267 -4.73 2.49 -10.49
N TYR A 268 -5.69 1.90 -9.76
CA TYR A 268 -6.42 0.71 -10.16
C TYR A 268 -7.19 0.95 -11.46
N ALA A 269 -7.92 2.07 -11.57
CA ALA A 269 -8.65 2.42 -12.78
C ALA A 269 -7.72 2.55 -14.00
N LEU A 270 -6.56 3.21 -13.83
CA LEU A 270 -5.54 3.32 -14.88
C LEU A 270 -4.97 1.95 -15.27
N TYR A 271 -4.67 1.11 -14.27
CA TYR A 271 -4.18 -0.24 -14.50
C TYR A 271 -5.18 -1.10 -15.27
N SER A 272 -6.43 -1.17 -14.80
CA SER A 272 -7.50 -1.95 -15.42
C SER A 272 -7.80 -1.49 -16.85
N ALA A 273 -7.83 -0.17 -17.09
CA ALA A 273 -8.03 0.37 -18.44
C ALA A 273 -6.86 0.06 -19.38
N LEU A 274 -5.62 0.15 -18.90
CA LEU A 274 -4.44 -0.22 -19.68
C LEU A 274 -4.43 -1.73 -19.98
N LEU A 275 -4.69 -2.56 -18.98
CA LEU A 275 -4.73 -4.01 -19.14
C LEU A 275 -5.79 -4.43 -20.15
N ARG A 276 -7.01 -3.87 -20.09
CA ARG A 276 -8.06 -4.17 -21.07
C ARG A 276 -7.60 -3.93 -22.51
N ARG A 277 -6.97 -2.80 -22.78
CA ARG A 277 -6.43 -2.47 -24.12
C ARG A 277 -5.30 -3.42 -24.54
N ILE A 278 -4.45 -3.84 -23.60
CA ILE A 278 -3.38 -4.82 -23.88
C ILE A 278 -3.99 -6.17 -24.25
N VAL A 279 -4.99 -6.62 -23.51
CA VAL A 279 -5.65 -7.91 -23.72
C VAL A 279 -6.36 -7.97 -25.08
N GLU A 280 -6.91 -6.85 -25.55
CA GLU A 280 -7.49 -6.74 -26.89
C GLU A 280 -6.49 -7.05 -28.02
N THR A 281 -5.19 -6.84 -27.78
CA THR A 281 -4.12 -7.16 -28.75
C THR A 281 -3.73 -8.64 -28.74
N ILE A 282 -4.16 -9.41 -27.73
CA ILE A 282 -3.96 -10.85 -27.70
C ILE A 282 -4.98 -11.50 -28.65
N ALA A 283 -4.48 -12.37 -29.53
CA ALA A 283 -5.30 -13.04 -30.52
C ALA A 283 -6.48 -13.79 -29.87
N PRO A 284 -7.71 -13.72 -30.42
CA PRO A 284 -8.84 -14.44 -29.87
C PRO A 284 -8.69 -15.96 -30.05
N LEU A 285 -9.30 -16.73 -29.16
CA LEU A 285 -9.51 -18.16 -29.40
C LEU A 285 -10.47 -18.37 -30.58
N PRO A 286 -10.31 -19.45 -31.36
CA PRO A 286 -11.29 -19.78 -32.39
C PRO A 286 -12.68 -19.95 -31.75
N PRO A 287 -13.77 -19.55 -32.42
CA PRO A 287 -15.12 -19.82 -31.93
C PRO A 287 -15.25 -21.34 -31.72
N ALA A 288 -15.85 -21.74 -30.58
CA ALA A 288 -16.16 -23.15 -30.35
C ALA A 288 -16.99 -23.63 -31.54
N GLU A 289 -16.48 -24.62 -32.29
CA GLU A 289 -17.25 -25.26 -33.34
C GLU A 289 -18.55 -25.74 -32.69
N ALA A 290 -19.69 -25.26 -33.21
CA ALA A 290 -20.96 -25.85 -32.88
C ALA A 290 -20.88 -27.29 -33.35
N THR A 291 -20.62 -28.22 -32.44
CA THR A 291 -20.78 -29.65 -32.67
C THR A 291 -22.25 -29.90 -32.92
N GLY A 292 -22.68 -29.60 -34.14
CA GLY A 292 -23.92 -30.09 -34.70
C GLY A 292 -23.73 -31.57 -34.96
N GLU A 293 -23.98 -32.38 -33.92
CA GLU A 293 -24.51 -33.72 -34.16
C GLU A 293 -25.94 -33.51 -34.68
N ALA A 294 -26.04 -33.30 -35.99
CA ALA A 294 -27.25 -33.66 -36.71
C ALA A 294 -27.34 -35.19 -36.60
N SER A 295 -28.18 -35.68 -35.69
CA SER A 295 -28.63 -37.07 -35.73
C SER A 295 -29.31 -37.26 -37.07
N ALA A 296 -28.65 -37.99 -37.97
CA ALA A 296 -29.29 -38.52 -39.16
C ALA A 296 -30.29 -39.60 -38.72
N ASP A 297 -31.50 -39.48 -39.26
CA ASP A 297 -32.64 -40.39 -39.15
C ASP A 297 -32.29 -41.85 -39.52
#